data_AF-A0A964NR12-F1
#
_entry.id   AF-A0A964NR12-F1
#
_cell.length_a   1.000
_cell.length_b   1.000
_cell.length_c   1.000
_cell.angle_alpha   90.00
_cell.angle_beta   90.00
_cell.angle_gamma   90.00
#
_symmetry.space_group_name_H-M   'P 1'
#
loop_
_entity.id
_entity.type
_entity.pdbx_description
1 polymer ?
#
loop_
_entity_poly.entity_id
_entity_poly.type
_entity_poly.pdbx_seq_one_letter_code
_entity_poly.pdbx_strand_id
1 'polypeptide(L)'
;MNLLFCTGLVNSTEAWRERYRPWAEHHRNRIDSDTIFIIDDGGTHMPDDSDVSVVSVPPDAPERDRIYLLRFADRLGRRGQFDFPGWWRSFEAGIGLAQRYDATRLIHVESDARVLSDRLARALSQAAKGWVALWCPSYRVPEPSIQVIHRDSLPAASGFAAQRPKLDMAGKGPELLLPFTSVEQRLIGDRYAEFGRTVPEGADYACQIFGSGQ
;
A
#
# COMPACT_ATOMS: atom_id res chain seq x y z
N MET A 1 -12.35 12.81 1.35
CA MET A 1 -11.11 12.42 2.05
C MET A 1 -10.36 11.39 1.22
N ASN A 2 -9.06 11.57 1.00
CA ASN A 2 -8.17 10.58 0.40
C ASN A 2 -7.28 9.97 1.48
N LEU A 3 -7.29 8.65 1.65
CA LEU A 3 -6.46 7.93 2.61
C LEU A 3 -5.30 7.25 1.88
N LEU A 4 -4.06 7.53 2.27
CA LEU A 4 -2.88 6.85 1.77
C LEU A 4 -2.37 5.84 2.81
N PHE A 5 -2.01 4.63 2.36
CA PHE A 5 -1.34 3.69 3.24
C PHE A 5 -0.32 2.80 2.54
N CYS A 6 0.58 2.22 3.34
CA CYS A 6 1.39 1.06 2.96
C CYS A 6 1.20 -0.09 3.94
N THR A 7 1.54 -1.30 3.50
CA THR A 7 1.78 -2.44 4.39
C THR A 7 3.26 -2.54 4.76
N GLY A 8 3.55 -3.06 5.94
CA GLY A 8 4.93 -3.20 6.39
C GLY A 8 5.12 -4.05 7.65
N LEU A 9 6.39 -4.20 8.00
CA LEU A 9 6.90 -4.73 9.25
C LEU A 9 8.02 -3.80 9.76
N VAL A 10 7.73 -2.99 10.79
CA VAL A 10 8.65 -1.99 11.35
C VAL A 10 9.36 -2.55 12.58
N ASN A 11 10.43 -3.31 12.36
CA ASN A 11 11.13 -4.08 13.40
C ASN A 11 12.46 -3.47 13.89
N SER A 12 12.99 -2.45 13.22
CA SER A 12 14.24 -1.82 13.62
C SER A 12 14.29 -0.32 13.29
N THR A 13 15.25 0.36 13.90
CA THR A 13 15.54 1.77 13.63
C THR A 13 16.01 1.97 12.19
N GLU A 14 16.80 1.05 11.65
CA GLU A 14 17.25 1.08 10.25
C GLU A 14 16.06 0.94 9.30
N ALA A 15 15.18 -0.03 9.54
CA ALA A 15 13.99 -0.22 8.71
C ALA A 15 13.12 1.04 8.69
N TRP A 16 12.93 1.69 9.86
CA TRP A 16 12.23 2.96 9.95
C TRP A 16 12.92 4.07 9.13
N ARG A 17 14.22 4.30 9.38
CA ARG A 17 15.00 5.40 8.78
C ARG A 17 15.20 5.26 7.27
N GLU A 18 15.37 4.04 6.77
CA GLU A 18 15.73 3.79 5.38
C GLU A 18 14.51 3.53 4.49
N ARG A 19 13.43 2.96 5.05
CA ARG A 19 12.25 2.57 4.28
C ARG A 19 11.03 3.42 4.61
N TYR A 20 10.53 3.32 5.83
CA TYR A 20 9.18 3.79 6.18
C TYR A 20 9.10 5.31 6.31
N ARG A 21 10.08 5.94 6.97
CA ARG A 21 10.14 7.40 7.09
C ARG A 21 10.31 8.08 5.73
N PRO A 22 11.31 7.70 4.90
CA PRO A 22 11.43 8.26 3.56
C PRO A 22 10.22 7.95 2.67
N TRP A 23 9.59 6.77 2.81
CA TRP A 23 8.36 6.44 2.09
C TRP A 23 7.24 7.42 2.45
N ALA A 24 7.02 7.69 3.74
CA ALA A 24 5.95 8.58 4.16
C ALA A 24 6.22 10.03 3.72
N GLU A 25 7.44 10.52 3.88
CA GLU A 25 7.84 11.86 3.44
C GLU A 25 7.76 12.04 1.92
N HIS A 26 8.17 11.04 1.15
CA HIS A 26 8.08 11.08 -0.30
C HIS A 26 6.63 11.20 -0.76
N HIS A 27 5.74 10.37 -0.21
CA HIS A 27 4.37 10.31 -0.69
C HIS A 27 3.48 11.41 -0.13
N ARG A 28 3.71 11.92 1.10
CA ARG A 28 2.95 13.06 1.65
C ARG A 28 3.05 14.32 0.78
N ASN A 29 4.20 14.50 0.15
CA ASN A 29 4.49 15.68 -0.68
C ASN A 29 4.08 15.49 -2.14
N ARG A 30 3.57 14.30 -2.51
CA ARG A 30 3.36 13.93 -3.91
C ARG A 30 1.93 13.47 -4.19
N ILE A 31 1.34 12.72 -3.28
CA ILE A 31 -0.04 12.22 -3.37
C ILE A 31 -0.91 13.14 -2.51
N ASP A 32 -1.97 13.68 -3.11
CA ASP A 32 -2.97 14.46 -2.39
C ASP A 32 -3.78 13.52 -1.50
N SER A 33 -3.36 13.42 -0.24
CA SER A 33 -3.93 12.59 0.80
C SER A 33 -4.16 13.41 2.05
N ASP A 34 -5.26 13.12 2.74
CA ASP A 34 -5.63 13.78 3.97
C ASP A 34 -5.06 13.06 5.20
N THR A 35 -4.61 11.81 5.06
CA THR A 35 -4.03 11.05 6.17
C THR A 35 -3.14 9.94 5.61
N ILE A 36 -2.07 9.62 6.34
CA ILE A 36 -1.14 8.55 6.02
C ILE A 36 -1.15 7.49 7.12
N PHE A 37 -1.33 6.24 6.73
CA PHE A 37 -1.17 5.08 7.59
C PHE A 37 -0.01 4.19 7.12
N ILE A 38 0.84 3.79 8.06
CA ILE A 38 1.75 2.67 7.88
C ILE A 38 1.14 1.53 8.68
N ILE A 39 0.66 0.48 8.00
CA ILE A 39 -0.01 -0.64 8.65
C ILE A 39 1.01 -1.75 8.92
N ASP A 40 1.36 -1.89 10.19
CA ASP A 40 2.48 -2.68 10.67
C ASP A 40 2.04 -4.05 11.21
N ASP A 41 2.53 -5.10 10.56
CA ASP A 41 2.26 -6.51 10.84
C ASP A 41 3.02 -7.02 12.07
N GLY A 42 2.86 -6.36 13.22
CA GLY A 42 3.45 -6.78 14.48
C GLY A 42 4.94 -6.48 14.61
N GLY A 43 5.39 -5.33 14.09
CA GLY A 43 6.72 -4.80 14.32
C GLY A 43 6.98 -4.43 15.79
N THR A 44 8.25 -4.20 16.12
CA THR A 44 8.72 -3.96 17.49
C THR A 44 9.32 -2.57 17.69
N HIS A 45 9.70 -1.89 16.61
CA HIS A 45 10.36 -0.59 16.71
C HIS A 45 9.36 0.52 17.04
N MET A 46 9.72 1.46 17.90
CA MET A 46 8.88 2.59 18.28
C MET A 46 9.53 3.88 17.76
N PRO A 47 9.06 4.45 16.64
CA PRO A 47 9.50 5.77 16.21
C PRO A 47 9.20 6.83 17.28
N ASP A 48 10.12 7.77 17.44
CA ASP A 48 10.02 8.90 18.37
C ASP A 48 9.86 10.26 17.65
N ASP A 49 9.67 10.24 16.32
CA ASP A 49 9.39 11.43 15.53
C ASP A 49 8.10 12.14 16.00
N SER A 50 8.15 13.47 16.11
CA SER A 50 7.06 14.27 16.67
C SER A 50 5.76 14.25 15.84
N ASP A 51 5.85 13.99 14.55
CA ASP A 51 4.72 13.90 13.60
C ASP A 51 4.19 12.46 13.42
N VAL A 52 4.72 11.49 14.18
CA VAL A 52 4.29 10.09 14.13
C VAL A 52 3.45 9.76 15.37
N SER A 53 2.45 8.90 15.18
CA SER A 53 1.67 8.31 16.28
C SER A 53 1.58 6.81 16.10
N VAL A 54 2.15 6.06 17.04
CA VAL A 54 2.03 4.60 17.09
C VAL A 54 0.74 4.25 17.81
N VAL A 55 -0.17 3.55 17.13
CA VAL A 55 -1.50 3.23 17.64
C VAL A 55 -1.83 1.77 17.38
N SER A 56 -2.55 1.14 18.31
CA SER A 56 -3.16 -0.19 18.11
C SER A 56 -4.61 -0.10 17.61
N VAL A 57 -5.23 1.06 17.80
CA VAL A 57 -6.60 1.37 17.36
C VAL A 57 -6.55 2.69 16.60
N PRO A 58 -7.15 2.78 15.39
CA PRO A 58 -7.18 4.03 14.64
C PRO A 58 -7.92 5.13 15.43
N PRO A 59 -7.47 6.39 15.39
CA PRO A 59 -8.14 7.49 16.07
C PRO A 59 -9.58 7.67 15.54
N ASP A 60 -10.45 8.33 16.30
CA ASP A 60 -11.79 8.68 15.81
C ASP A 60 -11.73 9.76 14.72
N ALA A 61 -10.78 10.69 14.84
CA ALA A 61 -10.52 11.72 13.84
C ALA A 61 -9.00 11.83 13.59
N PRO A 62 -8.50 11.41 12.41
CA PRO A 62 -7.10 11.54 12.08
C PRO A 62 -6.73 12.99 11.75
N GLU A 63 -5.52 13.39 12.14
CA GLU A 63 -4.92 14.70 11.84
C GLU A 63 -4.28 14.69 10.44
N ARG A 64 -4.42 15.79 9.69
CA ARG A 64 -4.04 15.84 8.28
C ARG A 64 -2.56 15.60 8.00
N ASP A 65 -1.71 16.10 8.89
CA ASP A 65 -0.26 16.09 8.74
C ASP A 65 0.42 15.03 9.60
N ARG A 66 -0.35 14.09 10.15
CA ARG A 66 0.13 13.04 11.04
C ARG A 66 0.34 11.74 10.29
N ILE A 67 1.43 11.06 10.62
CA ILE A 67 1.70 9.69 10.17
C ILE A 67 1.25 8.75 11.29
N TYR A 68 0.28 7.90 10.99
CA TYR A 68 -0.17 6.88 11.94
C TYR A 68 0.51 5.54 11.64
N LEU A 69 1.28 5.04 12.59
CA LEU A 69 1.78 3.67 12.57
C LEU A 69 0.74 2.78 13.28
N LEU A 70 -0.15 2.17 12.50
CA LEU A 70 -1.18 1.26 13.00
C LEU A 70 -0.58 -0.13 13.16
N ARG A 71 -0.37 -0.57 14.40
CA ARG A 71 0.34 -1.80 14.74
C ARG A 71 -0.59 -2.89 15.27
N PHE A 72 -0.50 -4.07 14.67
CA PHE A 72 -1.09 -5.28 15.24
C PHE A 72 -0.26 -5.82 16.41
N ALA A 73 -0.92 -6.47 17.38
CA ALA A 73 -0.25 -7.00 18.56
C ALA A 73 0.63 -8.23 18.24
N ASP A 74 0.19 -9.05 17.30
CA ASP A 74 0.87 -10.26 16.83
C ASP A 74 1.38 -10.08 15.40
N ARG A 75 2.41 -10.82 15.01
CA ARG A 75 2.92 -10.87 13.63
C ARG A 75 2.39 -12.11 12.92
N LEU A 76 1.75 -11.94 11.76
CA LEU A 76 1.34 -13.07 10.92
C LEU A 76 2.43 -13.45 9.89
N GLY A 77 3.16 -12.44 9.40
CA GLY A 77 4.29 -12.59 8.50
C GLY A 77 3.93 -13.13 7.11
N ARG A 78 4.96 -13.59 6.41
CA ARG A 78 4.88 -14.37 5.17
C ARG A 78 5.25 -15.81 5.51
N ARG A 79 4.41 -16.77 5.12
CA ARG A 79 4.61 -18.21 5.40
C ARG A 79 5.13 -18.98 4.19
N GLY A 80 5.01 -18.42 3.00
CA GLY A 80 5.49 -19.02 1.76
C GLY A 80 5.45 -18.06 0.59
N GLN A 81 5.80 -18.55 -0.60
CA GLN A 81 5.87 -17.72 -1.80
C GLN A 81 4.53 -17.06 -2.14
N PHE A 82 3.41 -17.77 -1.94
CA PHE A 82 2.05 -17.30 -2.21
C PHE A 82 1.17 -17.28 -0.94
N ASP A 83 1.78 -17.32 0.24
CA ASP A 83 1.08 -17.28 1.53
C ASP A 83 1.55 -16.07 2.35
N PHE A 84 0.76 -15.00 2.30
CA PHE A 84 1.07 -13.67 2.83
C PHE A 84 0.02 -13.19 3.85
N PRO A 85 -0.19 -13.90 4.98
CA PRO A 85 -1.28 -13.58 5.90
C PRO A 85 -1.12 -12.18 6.53
N GLY A 86 0.11 -11.73 6.78
CA GLY A 86 0.37 -10.36 7.25
C GLY A 86 -0.02 -9.30 6.23
N TRP A 87 0.33 -9.51 4.96
CA TRP A 87 -0.04 -8.61 3.86
C TRP A 87 -1.56 -8.49 3.73
N TRP A 88 -2.26 -9.62 3.70
CA TRP A 88 -3.72 -9.65 3.59
C TRP A 88 -4.38 -8.92 4.75
N ARG A 89 -3.95 -9.17 5.99
CA ARG A 89 -4.49 -8.50 7.17
C ARG A 89 -4.28 -6.99 7.11
N SER A 90 -3.08 -6.55 6.72
CA SER A 90 -2.77 -5.11 6.62
C SER A 90 -3.56 -4.45 5.49
N PHE A 91 -3.69 -5.09 4.34
CA PHE A 91 -4.50 -4.60 3.23
C PHE A 91 -5.99 -4.49 3.59
N GLU A 92 -6.54 -5.50 4.27
CA GLU A 92 -7.91 -5.51 4.77
C GLU A 92 -8.16 -4.42 5.81
N ALA A 93 -7.18 -4.15 6.68
CA ALA A 93 -7.26 -3.03 7.61
C ALA A 93 -7.29 -1.68 6.88
N GLY A 94 -6.54 -1.52 5.78
CA GLY A 94 -6.64 -0.34 4.90
C GLY A 94 -8.07 -0.13 4.37
N ILE A 95 -8.73 -1.20 3.93
CA ILE A 95 -10.15 -1.17 3.52
C ILE A 95 -11.05 -0.75 4.69
N GLY A 96 -10.83 -1.32 5.88
CA GLY A 96 -11.57 -0.97 7.09
C GLY A 96 -11.42 0.50 7.48
N LEU A 97 -10.22 1.07 7.36
CA LEU A 97 -9.96 2.50 7.59
C LEU A 97 -10.72 3.37 6.59
N ALA A 98 -10.71 2.99 5.30
CA ALA A 98 -11.45 3.72 4.28
C ALA A 98 -12.96 3.74 4.55
N GLN A 99 -13.52 2.64 5.04
CA GLN A 99 -14.93 2.57 5.45
C GLN A 99 -15.18 3.41 6.71
N ARG A 100 -14.30 3.31 7.72
CA ARG A 100 -14.42 4.04 8.99
C ARG A 100 -14.47 5.56 8.79
N TYR A 101 -13.69 6.08 7.85
CA TYR A 101 -13.56 7.51 7.62
C TYR A 101 -14.33 8.03 6.40
N ASP A 102 -15.25 7.24 5.84
CA ASP A 102 -15.96 7.56 4.58
C ASP A 102 -15.03 8.10 3.48
N ALA A 103 -13.91 7.40 3.28
CA ALA A 103 -12.89 7.83 2.32
C ALA A 103 -13.47 7.84 0.90
N THR A 104 -13.18 8.91 0.17
CA THR A 104 -13.45 9.03 -1.26
C THR A 104 -12.51 8.11 -2.04
N ARG A 105 -11.26 7.99 -1.59
CA ARG A 105 -10.24 7.12 -2.18
C ARG A 105 -9.39 6.49 -1.08
N LEU A 106 -9.12 5.21 -1.27
CA LEU A 106 -8.08 4.47 -0.57
C LEU A 106 -6.94 4.25 -1.54
N ILE A 107 -5.77 4.84 -1.26
CA ILE A 107 -4.57 4.74 -2.08
C ILE A 107 -3.59 3.83 -1.35
N HIS A 108 -3.22 2.73 -1.98
CA HIS A 108 -2.22 1.81 -1.48
C HIS A 108 -0.94 1.96 -2.29
N VAL A 109 0.17 2.20 -1.60
CA VAL A 109 1.52 2.15 -2.17
C VAL A 109 2.37 1.33 -1.24
N GLU A 110 2.89 0.19 -1.67
CA GLU A 110 3.74 -0.65 -0.84
C GLU A 110 4.95 0.10 -0.28
N SER A 111 5.43 -0.33 0.88
CA SER A 111 6.56 0.34 1.56
C SER A 111 7.86 0.31 0.74
N ASP A 112 7.96 -0.66 -0.18
CA ASP A 112 9.05 -0.82 -1.15
C ASP A 112 8.72 -0.28 -2.56
N ALA A 113 7.62 0.45 -2.72
CA ALA A 113 7.22 1.10 -3.96
C ALA A 113 7.35 2.62 -3.88
N ARG A 114 7.47 3.28 -5.04
CA ARG A 114 7.54 4.74 -5.17
C ARG A 114 6.72 5.24 -6.35
N VAL A 115 5.99 6.33 -6.12
CA VAL A 115 5.36 7.16 -7.16
C VAL A 115 6.37 8.20 -7.64
N LEU A 116 6.78 8.14 -8.91
CA LEU A 116 7.89 8.92 -9.44
C LEU A 116 7.44 10.09 -10.31
N SER A 117 6.26 10.03 -10.93
CA SER A 117 5.76 11.13 -11.77
C SER A 117 4.52 11.83 -11.24
N ASP A 118 4.36 13.09 -11.63
CA ASP A 118 3.18 13.89 -11.29
C ASP A 118 1.93 13.35 -11.98
N ARG A 119 2.07 12.69 -13.15
CA ARG A 119 0.92 12.10 -13.84
C ARG A 119 0.36 10.90 -13.09
N LEU A 120 1.21 10.05 -12.51
CA LEU A 120 0.74 8.96 -11.64
C LEU A 120 0.17 9.51 -10.34
N ALA A 121 0.85 10.47 -9.72
CA ALA A 121 0.35 11.11 -8.50
C ALA A 121 -1.07 11.69 -8.69
N ARG A 122 -1.31 12.40 -9.81
CA ARG A 122 -2.65 12.88 -10.19
C ARG A 122 -3.61 11.74 -10.47
N ALA A 123 -3.19 10.70 -11.19
CA ALA A 123 -4.04 9.55 -11.50
C ALA A 123 -4.55 8.85 -10.23
N LEU A 124 -3.69 8.66 -9.22
CA LEU A 124 -4.07 8.09 -7.92
C LEU A 124 -5.01 9.04 -7.15
N SER A 125 -4.64 10.32 -7.06
CA SER A 125 -5.37 11.31 -6.26
C SER A 125 -6.74 11.68 -6.84
N GLN A 126 -6.91 11.55 -8.16
CA GLN A 126 -8.09 12.00 -8.90
C GLN A 126 -8.90 10.86 -9.53
N ALA A 127 -8.56 9.59 -9.25
CA ALA A 127 -9.31 8.44 -9.74
C ALA A 127 -10.81 8.59 -9.47
N ALA A 128 -11.62 8.71 -10.52
CA ALA A 128 -13.03 9.12 -10.37
C ALA A 128 -13.97 7.94 -10.05
N LYS A 129 -13.50 6.70 -10.24
CA LYS A 129 -14.28 5.48 -10.08
C LYS A 129 -13.37 4.25 -10.04
N GLY A 130 -13.91 3.15 -9.56
CA GLY A 130 -13.30 1.84 -9.71
C GLY A 130 -12.22 1.49 -8.69
N TRP A 131 -11.72 0.28 -8.84
CA TRP A 131 -10.52 -0.25 -8.23
C TRP A 131 -9.45 -0.39 -9.32
N VAL A 132 -8.49 0.53 -9.30
CA VAL A 132 -7.47 0.68 -10.34
C VAL A 132 -6.12 0.18 -9.84
N ALA A 133 -5.51 -0.73 -10.59
CA ALA A 133 -4.10 -1.09 -10.46
C ALA A 133 -3.30 -0.57 -11.65
N LEU A 134 -1.97 -0.50 -11.50
CA LEU A 134 -1.06 -0.26 -12.61
C LEU A 134 -0.77 -1.56 -13.36
N TRP A 135 -0.16 -1.46 -14.54
CA TRP A 135 0.30 -2.62 -15.30
C TRP A 135 1.77 -2.89 -15.07
N CYS A 136 2.14 -4.11 -14.67
CA CYS A 136 3.53 -4.58 -14.60
C CYS A 136 3.93 -5.26 -15.92
N PRO A 137 4.82 -4.67 -16.73
CA PRO A 137 5.20 -5.22 -18.04
C PRO A 137 5.99 -6.52 -17.94
N SER A 138 6.94 -6.63 -16.99
CA SER A 138 7.81 -7.80 -16.87
C SER A 138 7.05 -9.09 -16.57
N TYR A 139 5.94 -9.01 -15.83
CA TYR A 139 5.10 -10.18 -15.47
C TYR A 139 3.79 -10.27 -16.26
N ARG A 140 3.42 -9.22 -17.00
CA ARG A 140 2.16 -9.12 -17.75
C ARG A 140 0.92 -9.32 -16.85
N VAL A 141 0.93 -8.66 -15.70
CA VAL A 141 -0.13 -8.72 -14.69
C VAL A 141 -0.43 -7.33 -14.13
N PRO A 142 -1.60 -7.15 -13.50
CA PRO A 142 -1.83 -5.97 -12.66
C PRO A 142 -0.79 -5.88 -11.54
N GLU A 143 -0.34 -4.69 -11.22
CA GLU A 143 0.61 -4.41 -10.14
C GLU A 143 -0.15 -4.05 -8.85
N PRO A 144 -0.28 -4.97 -7.88
CA PRO A 144 -0.96 -4.70 -6.61
C PRO A 144 -0.17 -3.76 -5.69
N SER A 145 1.13 -3.56 -5.91
CA SER A 145 1.95 -2.71 -5.05
C SER A 145 1.61 -1.22 -5.15
N ILE A 146 0.90 -0.80 -6.20
CA ILE A 146 0.37 0.56 -6.33
C ILE A 146 -1.04 0.49 -6.91
N GLN A 147 -2.02 0.89 -6.10
CA GLN A 147 -3.43 0.80 -6.48
C GLN A 147 -4.27 1.87 -5.78
N VAL A 148 -5.42 2.18 -6.36
CA VAL A 148 -6.42 3.09 -5.77
C VAL A 148 -7.81 2.47 -5.84
N ILE A 149 -8.54 2.52 -4.73
CA ILE A 149 -9.93 2.10 -4.61
C ILE A 149 -10.76 3.36 -4.38
N HIS A 150 -11.58 3.74 -5.36
CA HIS A 150 -12.54 4.81 -5.21
C HIS A 150 -13.78 4.33 -4.42
N ARG A 151 -14.51 5.26 -3.81
CA ARG A 151 -15.63 4.95 -2.89
C ARG A 151 -16.72 4.05 -3.48
N ASP A 152 -16.93 4.12 -4.79
CA ASP A 152 -17.89 3.26 -5.50
C ASP A 152 -17.49 1.79 -5.50
N SER A 153 -16.19 1.50 -5.33
CA SER A 153 -15.63 0.15 -5.28
C SER A 153 -15.30 -0.34 -3.87
N LEU A 154 -15.39 0.52 -2.84
CA LEU A 154 -15.18 0.13 -1.44
C LEU A 154 -16.12 -1.00 -0.98
N PRO A 155 -17.43 -1.03 -1.36
CA PRO A 155 -18.30 -2.15 -1.01
C PRO A 155 -17.81 -3.48 -1.60
N ALA A 156 -17.32 -3.48 -2.84
CA ALA A 156 -16.77 -4.68 -3.48
C ALA A 156 -15.46 -5.12 -2.81
N ALA A 157 -14.58 -4.18 -2.46
CA ALA A 157 -13.35 -4.46 -1.72
C ALA A 157 -13.62 -5.08 -0.34
N SER A 158 -14.59 -4.53 0.39
CA SER A 158 -15.03 -5.08 1.68
C SER A 158 -15.69 -6.45 1.52
N GLY A 159 -16.51 -6.65 0.49
CA GLY A 159 -17.08 -7.95 0.15
C GLY A 159 -16.01 -9.00 -0.16
N PHE A 160 -14.97 -8.62 -0.90
CA PHE A 160 -13.81 -9.48 -1.14
C PHE A 160 -13.10 -9.83 0.16
N ALA A 161 -12.78 -8.85 1.02
CA ALA A 161 -12.13 -9.09 2.31
C ALA A 161 -12.92 -10.08 3.18
N ALA A 162 -14.24 -9.93 3.26
CA ALA A 162 -15.11 -10.84 4.02
C ALA A 162 -15.17 -12.26 3.43
N GLN A 163 -15.03 -12.41 2.12
CA GLN A 163 -15.09 -13.71 1.43
C GLN A 163 -13.73 -14.39 1.29
N ARG A 164 -12.61 -13.65 1.34
CA ARG A 164 -11.25 -14.17 1.12
C ARG A 164 -10.91 -15.42 1.94
N PRO A 165 -11.28 -15.55 3.24
CA PRO A 165 -11.00 -16.77 4.00
C PRO A 165 -11.62 -18.05 3.42
N LYS A 166 -12.59 -17.92 2.50
CA LYS A 166 -13.27 -19.03 1.81
C LYS A 166 -12.75 -19.27 0.39
N LEU A 167 -11.88 -18.41 -0.13
CA LEU A 167 -11.34 -18.52 -1.48
C LEU A 167 -10.18 -19.51 -1.53
N ASP A 168 -10.04 -20.21 -2.65
CA ASP A 168 -8.83 -20.97 -2.95
C ASP A 168 -7.70 -20.03 -3.40
N MET A 169 -6.85 -19.71 -2.42
CA MET A 169 -5.69 -18.84 -2.57
C MET A 169 -4.41 -19.61 -2.92
N ALA A 170 -4.45 -20.94 -2.99
CA ALA A 170 -3.25 -21.75 -3.14
C ALA A 170 -2.54 -21.44 -4.47
N GLY A 171 -1.26 -21.06 -4.36
CA GLY A 171 -0.42 -20.75 -5.53
C GLY A 171 -0.79 -19.48 -6.30
N LYS A 172 -1.64 -18.60 -5.73
CA LYS A 172 -2.06 -17.35 -6.40
C LYS A 172 -1.58 -16.13 -5.61
N GLY A 173 -0.95 -15.19 -6.32
CA GLY A 173 -0.60 -13.89 -5.77
C GLY A 173 -1.76 -12.88 -5.85
N PRO A 174 -1.66 -11.73 -5.15
CA PRO A 174 -2.69 -10.68 -5.19
C PRO A 174 -3.05 -10.22 -6.61
N GLU A 175 -2.10 -10.25 -7.54
CA GLU A 175 -2.28 -9.89 -8.95
C GLU A 175 -3.32 -10.74 -9.70
N LEU A 176 -3.62 -11.96 -9.23
CA LEU A 176 -4.63 -12.86 -9.80
C LEU A 176 -5.94 -12.89 -8.99
N LEU A 177 -5.94 -12.32 -7.79
CA LEU A 177 -7.00 -12.50 -6.81
C LEU A 177 -7.81 -11.23 -6.57
N LEU A 178 -7.16 -10.07 -6.63
CA LEU A 178 -7.83 -8.79 -6.38
C LEU A 178 -8.78 -8.46 -7.55
N PRO A 179 -10.04 -8.12 -7.27
CA PRO A 179 -11.05 -7.86 -8.30
C PRO A 179 -10.93 -6.44 -8.86
N PHE A 180 -9.80 -6.13 -9.51
CA PHE A 180 -9.59 -4.85 -10.16
C PHE A 180 -10.66 -4.57 -11.21
N THR A 181 -11.24 -3.38 -11.20
CA THR A 181 -12.20 -2.97 -12.23
C THR A 181 -11.52 -2.44 -13.48
N SER A 182 -10.25 -2.03 -13.35
CA SER A 182 -9.44 -1.53 -14.47
C SER A 182 -7.95 -1.60 -14.15
N VAL A 183 -7.15 -1.72 -15.22
CA VAL A 183 -5.69 -1.74 -15.14
C VAL A 183 -5.14 -0.62 -16.04
N GLU A 184 -4.41 0.33 -15.45
CA GLU A 184 -3.83 1.46 -16.18
C GLU A 184 -2.49 1.05 -16.83
N GLN A 185 -2.50 0.92 -18.16
CA GLN A 185 -1.34 0.47 -18.94
C GLN A 185 -0.52 1.62 -19.55
N ARG A 186 -0.99 2.86 -19.48
CA ARG A 186 -0.31 4.02 -20.09
C ARG A 186 0.79 4.61 -19.21
N LEU A 187 0.85 4.19 -17.94
CA LEU A 187 1.89 4.57 -16.98
C LEU A 187 3.04 3.57 -17.07
N ILE A 188 4.25 4.09 -17.11
CA ILE A 188 5.50 3.37 -17.29
C ILE A 188 6.06 3.04 -15.91
N GLY A 189 6.37 1.79 -15.66
CA GLY A 189 7.05 1.37 -14.45
C GLY A 189 7.13 -0.14 -14.39
N ASP A 190 7.84 -0.65 -13.39
CA ASP A 190 8.05 -2.07 -13.21
C ASP A 190 8.55 -2.40 -11.79
N ARG A 191 8.79 -3.69 -11.55
CA ARG A 191 9.50 -4.26 -10.42
C ARG A 191 11.01 -4.26 -10.67
N TYR A 192 11.68 -3.14 -10.39
CA TYR A 192 13.05 -2.93 -10.86
C TYR A 192 14.12 -3.72 -10.08
N ALA A 193 14.01 -3.85 -8.76
CA ALA A 193 15.08 -4.51 -8.01
C ALA A 193 15.10 -6.04 -8.18
N GLU A 194 13.98 -6.67 -8.52
CA GLU A 194 13.94 -8.11 -8.81
C GLU A 194 14.89 -8.50 -9.96
N PHE A 195 15.19 -7.56 -10.85
CA PHE A 195 16.09 -7.77 -11.98
C PHE A 195 17.42 -7.03 -11.85
N GLY A 196 17.72 -6.44 -10.68
CA GLY A 196 18.90 -5.58 -10.50
C GLY A 196 18.94 -4.39 -11.45
N ARG A 197 17.77 -3.94 -11.95
CA ARG A 197 17.67 -2.86 -12.92
C ARG A 197 17.69 -1.50 -12.22
N THR A 198 18.35 -0.55 -12.85
CA THR A 198 18.18 0.87 -12.50
C THR A 198 16.78 1.32 -12.90
N VAL A 199 16.22 2.24 -12.11
CA VAL A 199 14.96 2.91 -12.48
C VAL A 199 15.27 3.85 -13.66
N PRO A 200 14.64 3.67 -14.84
CA PRO A 200 14.92 4.49 -16.00
C PRO A 200 14.35 5.90 -15.82
N GLU A 201 15.00 6.86 -16.49
CA GLU A 201 14.45 8.22 -16.62
C GLU A 201 13.07 8.16 -17.29
N GLY A 202 12.09 8.87 -16.73
CA GLY A 202 10.72 8.88 -17.23
C GLY A 202 9.82 7.75 -16.71
N ALA A 203 10.29 6.88 -15.81
CA ALA A 203 9.41 5.98 -15.08
C ALA A 203 8.40 6.76 -14.22
N ASP A 204 7.15 6.32 -14.23
CA ASP A 204 6.08 6.85 -13.38
C ASP A 204 6.05 6.19 -12.02
N TYR A 205 6.44 4.93 -11.94
CA TYR A 205 6.55 4.21 -10.69
C TYR A 205 7.70 3.22 -10.70
N ALA A 206 8.13 2.84 -9.50
CA ALA A 206 9.06 1.75 -9.30
C ALA A 206 8.63 0.92 -8.09
N CYS A 207 8.55 -0.39 -8.26
CA CYS A 207 8.19 -1.34 -7.21
C CYS A 207 9.39 -2.16 -6.77
N GLN A 208 9.32 -2.66 -5.54
CA GLN A 208 10.33 -3.53 -4.92
C GLN A 208 11.73 -2.94 -4.90
N ILE A 209 11.87 -1.61 -4.83
CA ILE A 209 13.17 -0.94 -4.99
C ILE A 209 14.10 -1.06 -3.76
N PHE A 210 13.71 -1.80 -2.73
CA PHE A 210 14.54 -2.07 -1.55
C PHE A 210 14.51 -3.56 -1.20
N GLY A 211 15.61 -4.27 -1.50
CA GLY A 211 15.65 -5.72 -1.38
C GLY A 211 17.04 -6.34 -1.32
N SER A 212 17.74 -6.10 -0.21
CA SER A 212 18.54 -7.15 0.44
C SER A 212 18.26 -7.09 1.94
N GLY A 213 17.09 -7.56 2.35
CA GLY A 213 16.69 -7.59 3.77
C GLY A 213 15.23 -7.97 3.91
N GLN A 214 14.94 -9.26 3.69
CA GLN A 214 13.77 -9.95 4.27
C GLN A 214 14.26 -10.80 5.43
#